data_AF-A0A7K5AF38-F1
#
_entry.id   AF-A0A7K5AF38-F1
#
_cell.length_a   1.000
_cell.length_b   1.000
_cell.length_c   1.000
_cell.angle_alpha   90.00
_cell.angle_beta   90.00
_cell.angle_gamma   90.00
#
_symmetry.space_group_name_H-M   'P 1'
#
loop_
_entity.id
_entity.type
_entity.pdbx_description
1 polymer ?
#
loop_
_entity_poly.entity_id
_entity_poly.type
_entity_poly.pdbx_seq_one_letter_code
_entity_poly.pdbx_strand_id
1 'polypeptide(L)'
;MQELVAGVEKIRFASEGDVEQQRGAWPLPFPGTDRAGGCGDRLAVTGVPWSGVQGPSWHGSGTRTVVCKHWLRGLCKRGEGCDFLHEYDVSKMPECYFYSKFGECSNKDCPFPHVDATPRDTVGCPWYDRGFCRHGPRCKYKHTRRVMCANYLVGFCPEGPKCKFV
;
A
#
# COMPACT_ATOMS: atom_id res chain seq x y z
N MET A 1 4.80 34.48 1.23
CA MET A 1 4.10 34.94 2.44
C MET A 1 4.17 33.80 3.45
N GLN A 2 5.23 33.74 4.25
CA GLN A 2 5.57 32.54 5.01
C GLN A 2 4.72 32.42 6.28
N GLU A 3 4.54 31.18 6.76
CA GLU A 3 3.85 30.85 8.01
C GLU A 3 4.40 31.64 9.23
N LEU A 4 5.66 32.05 9.20
CA LEU A 4 6.27 32.87 10.26
C LEU A 4 5.77 34.32 10.30
N VAL A 5 5.30 34.86 9.18
CA VAL A 5 4.85 36.27 9.07
C VAL A 5 3.34 36.37 9.26
N ALA A 6 2.59 35.35 8.85
CA ALA A 6 1.13 35.32 8.91
C ALA A 6 0.61 33.91 9.22
N GLY A 7 1.09 33.30 10.31
CA GLY A 7 0.65 31.99 10.77
C GLY A 7 -0.81 32.04 11.25
N VAL A 8 -1.65 31.20 10.65
CA VAL A 8 -3.09 31.12 10.97
C VAL A 8 -3.43 29.98 11.93
N GLU A 9 -2.42 29.27 12.42
CA GLU A 9 -2.54 28.09 13.28
C GLU A 9 -3.26 28.30 14.63
N LYS A 10 -3.37 29.54 15.11
CA LYS A 10 -4.13 29.90 16.33
C LYS A 10 -5.53 30.46 16.05
N ILE A 11 -5.90 30.58 14.78
CA ILE A 11 -7.17 31.16 14.35
C ILE A 11 -8.08 30.00 13.95
N ARG A 12 -9.22 29.86 14.63
CA ARG A 12 -10.26 28.92 14.21
C ARG A 12 -11.12 29.59 13.15
N PHE A 13 -11.13 29.03 11.95
CA PHE A 13 -11.96 29.56 10.87
C PHE A 13 -13.39 29.06 10.99
N ALA A 14 -14.36 29.87 10.58
CA ALA A 14 -15.76 29.46 10.51
C ALA A 14 -15.93 28.21 9.63
N SER A 15 -15.19 28.13 8.51
CA SER A 15 -15.17 26.99 7.61
C SER A 15 -14.74 25.68 8.27
N GLU A 16 -13.81 25.73 9.24
CA GLU A 16 -13.40 24.53 9.99
C GLU A 16 -14.55 23.99 10.84
N GLY A 17 -15.29 24.90 11.50
CA GLY A 17 -16.49 24.54 12.25
C GLY A 17 -17.61 24.01 11.36
N ASP A 18 -17.82 24.62 10.19
CA ASP A 18 -18.85 24.17 9.24
C ASP A 18 -18.54 22.78 8.67
N VAL A 19 -17.27 22.48 8.36
CA VAL A 19 -16.84 21.13 7.95
C VAL A 19 -17.01 20.12 9.09
N GLU A 20 -16.65 20.48 10.32
CA GLU A 20 -16.73 19.59 11.48
C GLU A 20 -18.17 19.27 11.90
N GLN A 21 -19.08 20.24 11.82
CA GLN A 21 -20.52 20.03 12.06
C GLN A 21 -21.29 19.61 10.80
N GLN A 22 -20.63 19.45 9.65
CA GLN A 22 -21.26 19.14 8.35
C GLN A 22 -22.42 20.09 8.02
N ARG A 23 -22.28 21.37 8.37
CA ARG A 23 -23.32 22.38 8.15
C ARG A 23 -23.50 22.59 6.65
N GLY A 24 -24.76 22.50 6.19
CA GLY A 24 -25.10 22.58 4.77
C GLY A 24 -24.98 21.27 4.00
N ALA A 25 -24.60 20.16 4.65
CA ALA A 25 -24.69 18.85 4.03
C ALA A 25 -26.16 18.41 3.94
N TRP A 26 -26.67 18.32 2.72
CA TRP A 26 -27.99 17.77 2.45
C TRP A 26 -27.90 16.25 2.23
N PRO A 27 -28.91 15.47 2.66
CA PRO A 27 -29.03 14.07 2.29
C PRO A 27 -28.98 13.92 0.76
N LEU A 28 -28.32 12.86 0.29
CA LEU A 28 -28.32 12.54 -1.14
C LEU A 28 -29.76 12.30 -1.61
N PRO A 29 -30.15 12.83 -2.78
CA PRO A 29 -31.52 12.73 -3.27
C PRO A 29 -31.92 11.29 -3.66
N PHE A 30 -30.94 10.40 -3.91
CA PHE A 30 -31.18 9.03 -4.35
C PHE A 30 -30.51 8.00 -3.44
N PRO A 31 -31.25 6.97 -2.97
CA PRO A 31 -30.68 5.86 -2.23
C PRO A 31 -29.64 5.08 -3.06
N GLY A 32 -28.52 4.68 -2.45
CA GLY A 32 -27.53 3.79 -3.06
C GLY A 32 -26.46 4.46 -3.91
N THR A 33 -26.40 5.79 -3.97
CA THR A 33 -25.24 6.51 -4.51
C THR A 33 -24.09 6.50 -3.53
N ASP A 34 -22.88 6.27 -4.03
CA ASP A 34 -21.67 6.24 -3.24
C ASP A 34 -21.17 7.66 -2.96
N ARG A 35 -20.72 7.92 -1.73
CA ARG A 35 -20.03 9.18 -1.39
C ARG A 35 -18.58 9.13 -1.88
N ALA A 36 -18.39 9.02 -3.20
CA ALA A 36 -17.06 9.11 -3.79
C ALA A 36 -16.46 10.50 -3.49
N GLY A 37 -15.55 10.58 -2.52
CA GLY A 37 -14.88 11.82 -2.12
C GLY A 37 -15.64 12.68 -1.09
N GLY A 38 -16.69 12.15 -0.44
CA GLY A 38 -17.32 12.84 0.68
C GLY A 38 -16.41 12.83 1.92
N CYS A 39 -16.40 13.92 2.69
CA CYS A 39 -15.79 13.91 4.03
C CYS A 39 -16.49 12.81 4.84
N GLY A 40 -15.72 11.83 5.35
CA GLY A 40 -16.27 10.78 6.20
C GLY A 40 -17.03 11.40 7.38
N ASP A 41 -18.21 10.84 7.69
CA ASP A 41 -19.08 11.36 8.76
C ASP A 41 -18.37 11.23 10.11
N ARG A 42 -17.73 12.31 10.59
CA ARG A 42 -17.14 12.36 11.95
C ARG A 42 -18.21 12.34 13.05
N LEU A 43 -19.46 12.69 12.73
CA LEU A 43 -20.58 12.69 13.68
C LEU A 43 -20.95 11.28 14.20
N ALA A 44 -20.47 10.21 13.56
CA ALA A 44 -20.62 8.84 14.05
C ALA A 44 -19.81 8.56 15.34
N VAL A 45 -18.80 9.36 15.66
CA VAL A 45 -17.97 9.17 16.87
C VAL A 45 -18.62 9.78 18.12
N THR A 46 -19.51 10.77 17.98
CA THR A 46 -20.11 11.50 19.12
C THR A 46 -21.56 11.13 19.44
N GLY A 47 -22.15 10.15 18.74
CA GLY A 47 -23.44 9.59 19.12
C GLY A 47 -24.62 10.57 19.09
N VAL A 48 -24.61 11.56 18.21
CA VAL A 48 -25.74 12.50 18.05
C VAL A 48 -26.61 12.02 16.88
N PRO A 49 -27.77 11.39 17.14
CA PRO A 49 -28.67 10.98 16.07
C PRO A 49 -29.40 12.21 15.55
N TRP A 50 -29.10 12.64 14.32
CA TRP A 50 -30.05 13.47 13.60
C TRP A 50 -31.24 12.59 13.25
N SER A 51 -32.35 12.82 13.94
CA SER A 51 -33.61 12.10 13.78
C SER A 51 -34.02 12.04 12.31
N GLY A 52 -34.02 10.83 11.74
CA GLY A 52 -34.79 10.53 10.51
C GLY A 52 -34.02 9.94 9.34
N VAL A 53 -32.68 9.88 9.37
CA VAL A 53 -31.93 9.20 8.31
C VAL A 53 -31.44 7.86 8.87
N GLN A 54 -32.26 6.82 8.70
CA GLN A 54 -31.73 5.47 8.57
C GLN A 54 -30.87 5.46 7.30
N GLY A 55 -29.67 6.03 7.40
CA GLY A 55 -28.63 5.81 6.41
C GLY A 55 -28.39 4.32 6.43
N PRO A 56 -28.40 3.63 5.28
CA PRO A 56 -28.20 2.21 5.29
C PRO A 56 -26.77 1.98 5.76
N SER A 57 -26.64 1.57 7.03
CA SER A 57 -25.38 1.22 7.68
C SER A 57 -24.91 -0.12 7.13
N TRP A 58 -24.64 -0.17 5.83
CA TRP A 58 -23.76 -1.17 5.26
C TRP A 58 -22.33 -0.75 5.59
N HIS A 59 -22.03 -0.71 6.89
CA HIS A 59 -20.66 -0.90 7.33
C HIS A 59 -20.32 -2.34 6.96
N GLY A 60 -19.77 -2.52 5.75
CA GLY A 60 -19.03 -3.72 5.40
C GLY A 60 -17.88 -3.85 6.39
N SER A 61 -18.16 -4.48 7.53
CA SER A 61 -17.28 -4.79 8.65
C SER A 61 -16.33 -5.95 8.33
N GLY A 62 -15.96 -6.08 7.05
CA GLY A 62 -14.90 -6.96 6.60
C GLY A 62 -13.63 -6.16 6.46
N THR A 63 -12.51 -6.68 6.97
CA THR A 63 -11.18 -6.14 6.69
C THR A 63 -10.91 -6.25 5.18
N ARG A 64 -11.18 -5.16 4.43
CA ARG A 64 -10.91 -5.11 2.98
C ARG A 64 -9.40 -5.13 2.76
N THR A 65 -8.90 -6.14 2.06
CA THR A 65 -7.45 -6.38 1.92
C THR A 65 -6.85 -5.79 0.65
N VAL A 66 -7.63 -5.64 -0.42
CA VAL A 66 -7.15 -5.24 -1.75
C VAL A 66 -7.93 -4.03 -2.27
N VAL A 67 -7.21 -3.10 -2.92
CA VAL A 67 -7.79 -1.91 -3.55
C VAL A 67 -8.69 -2.26 -4.73
N CYS A 68 -9.85 -1.60 -4.81
CA CYS A 68 -10.81 -1.80 -5.88
C CYS A 68 -10.32 -1.18 -7.20
N LYS A 69 -10.10 -2.02 -8.22
CA LYS A 69 -9.69 -1.56 -9.56
C LYS A 69 -10.70 -0.61 -10.24
N HIS A 70 -11.99 -0.74 -9.93
CA HIS A 70 -13.05 0.07 -10.54
C HIS A 70 -13.17 1.44 -9.87
N TRP A 71 -12.92 1.50 -8.55
CA TRP A 71 -12.92 2.74 -7.79
C TRP A 71 -11.77 3.65 -8.19
N LEU A 72 -10.58 3.11 -8.46
CA LEU A 72 -9.46 3.87 -9.02
C LEU A 72 -9.79 4.63 -10.30
N ARG A 73 -10.83 4.19 -11.03
CA ARG A 73 -11.31 4.82 -12.27
C ARG A 73 -12.59 5.64 -12.07
N GLY A 74 -13.13 5.72 -10.86
CA GLY A 74 -14.42 6.36 -10.57
C GLY A 74 -15.63 5.62 -11.14
N LEU A 75 -15.51 4.32 -11.44
CA LEU A 75 -16.54 3.50 -12.12
C LEU A 75 -17.18 2.46 -11.19
N CYS A 76 -16.91 2.50 -9.90
CA CYS A 76 -17.44 1.53 -8.96
C CYS A 76 -18.91 1.83 -8.63
N LYS A 77 -19.83 0.93 -8.99
CA LYS A 77 -21.27 1.07 -8.70
C LYS A 77 -21.68 0.56 -7.31
N ARG A 78 -20.79 -0.14 -6.61
CA ARG A 78 -21.09 -0.78 -5.32
C ARG A 78 -20.88 0.15 -4.12
N GLY A 79 -20.21 1.28 -4.31
CA GLY A 79 -20.02 2.27 -3.26
C GLY A 79 -19.47 1.71 -1.96
N GLU A 80 -20.10 2.09 -0.85
CA GLU A 80 -19.78 1.64 0.51
C GLU A 80 -19.94 0.12 0.69
N GLY A 81 -20.81 -0.52 -0.12
CA GLY A 81 -21.02 -1.98 -0.12
C GLY A 81 -20.01 -2.75 -0.97
N CYS A 82 -18.91 -2.15 -1.41
CA CYS A 82 -17.89 -2.85 -2.18
C CYS A 82 -17.04 -3.77 -1.29
N ASP A 83 -16.83 -5.00 -1.74
CA ASP A 83 -15.93 -5.97 -1.08
C ASP A 83 -14.46 -5.54 -1.12
N PHE A 84 -14.11 -4.61 -2.01
CA PHE A 84 -12.74 -4.12 -2.22
C PHE A 84 -12.56 -2.73 -1.61
N LEU A 85 -11.32 -2.44 -1.20
CA LEU A 85 -10.96 -1.20 -0.52
C LEU A 85 -11.10 0.01 -1.46
N HIS A 86 -11.78 1.06 -0.99
CA HIS A 86 -11.92 2.36 -1.64
C HIS A 86 -10.97 3.38 -0.98
N GLU A 87 -9.70 3.00 -0.89
CA GLU A 87 -8.62 3.83 -0.34
C GLU A 87 -7.39 3.64 -1.23
N TYR A 88 -6.64 4.72 -1.43
CA TYR A 88 -5.41 4.67 -2.22
C TYR A 88 -4.25 4.21 -1.33
N ASP A 89 -4.06 2.90 -1.27
CA ASP A 89 -2.92 2.26 -0.59
C ASP A 89 -2.09 1.46 -1.59
N VAL A 90 -0.86 1.91 -1.86
CA VAL A 90 0.07 1.25 -2.79
C VAL A 90 0.46 -0.15 -2.36
N SER A 91 0.43 -0.45 -1.05
CA SER A 91 0.82 -1.76 -0.51
C SER A 91 -0.24 -2.83 -0.74
N LYS A 92 -1.51 -2.40 -0.84
CA LYS A 92 -2.69 -3.26 -1.04
C LYS A 92 -3.17 -3.26 -2.49
N MET A 93 -2.34 -2.74 -3.40
CA MET A 93 -2.65 -2.68 -4.81
C MET A 93 -2.56 -4.08 -5.43
N PRO A 94 -3.54 -4.52 -6.25
CA PRO A 94 -3.47 -5.80 -6.93
C PRO A 94 -2.33 -5.84 -7.95
N GLU A 95 -1.78 -7.02 -8.22
CA GLU A 95 -0.70 -7.22 -9.20
C GLU A 95 -1.09 -6.81 -10.62
N CYS A 96 -0.11 -6.37 -11.40
CA CYS A 96 -0.31 -6.05 -12.80
C CYS A 96 -0.61 -7.33 -13.60
N TYR A 97 -1.82 -7.41 -14.15
CA TYR A 97 -2.25 -8.55 -14.97
C TYR A 97 -1.35 -8.78 -16.19
N PHE A 98 -0.97 -7.72 -16.90
CA PHE A 98 -0.16 -7.83 -18.11
C PHE A 98 1.26 -8.33 -17.80
N TYR A 99 1.87 -7.80 -16.74
CA TYR A 99 3.19 -8.22 -16.30
C TYR A 99 3.18 -9.68 -15.81
N SER A 100 2.19 -10.04 -14.98
CA SER A 100 2.06 -11.41 -14.44
C SER A 100 1.82 -12.46 -15.54
N LYS A 101 1.09 -12.11 -16.61
CA LYS A 101 0.77 -13.06 -17.71
C LYS A 101 1.78 -13.08 -18.85
N PHE A 102 2.25 -11.91 -19.28
CA PHE A 102 3.08 -11.78 -20.48
C PHE A 102 4.55 -11.47 -20.16
N GLY A 103 4.88 -11.16 -18.89
CA GLY A 103 6.23 -10.76 -18.49
C GLY A 103 6.62 -9.35 -18.92
N GLU A 104 5.71 -8.60 -19.54
CA GLU A 104 5.95 -7.26 -20.05
C GLU A 104 4.72 -6.38 -19.80
N CYS A 105 4.95 -5.13 -19.40
CA CYS A 105 3.92 -4.11 -19.28
C CYS A 105 4.25 -2.96 -20.24
N SER A 106 3.28 -2.56 -21.07
CA SER A 106 3.44 -1.45 -22.03
C SER A 106 3.55 -0.08 -21.34
N ASN A 107 2.94 0.05 -20.14
CA ASN A 107 2.94 1.30 -19.38
C ASN A 107 4.18 1.39 -18.49
N LYS A 108 4.97 2.46 -18.67
CA LYS A 108 6.17 2.73 -17.84
C LYS A 108 5.81 3.10 -16.41
N ASP A 109 4.75 3.90 -16.23
CA ASP A 109 4.24 4.31 -14.92
C ASP A 109 3.00 3.48 -14.55
N CYS A 110 3.17 2.15 -14.46
CA CYS A 110 2.07 1.25 -14.08
C CYS A 110 1.75 1.39 -12.58
N PRO A 111 0.52 1.76 -12.18
CA PRO A 111 0.13 1.84 -10.78
C PRO A 111 0.10 0.47 -10.07
N PHE A 112 0.02 -0.61 -10.84
CA PHE A 112 -0.07 -1.98 -10.32
C PHE A 112 1.33 -2.58 -10.15
N PRO A 113 1.65 -3.17 -8.98
CA PRO A 113 2.95 -3.76 -8.73
C PRO A 113 3.33 -4.83 -9.77
N HIS A 114 4.56 -4.73 -10.27
CA HIS A 114 5.22 -5.73 -11.10
C HIS A 114 6.01 -6.67 -10.18
N VAL A 115 5.48 -7.88 -9.96
CA VAL A 115 6.15 -8.92 -9.18
C VAL A 115 6.90 -9.83 -10.14
N ASP A 116 8.23 -9.77 -10.08
CA ASP A 116 9.08 -10.71 -10.82
C ASP A 116 8.99 -12.10 -10.18
N ALA A 117 8.16 -12.96 -10.77
CA ALA A 117 8.07 -14.37 -10.40
C ALA A 117 9.35 -15.17 -10.76
N THR A 118 10.45 -14.51 -11.13
CA THR A 118 11.66 -15.23 -11.47
C THR A 118 12.30 -15.80 -10.19
N PRO A 119 12.56 -17.11 -10.13
CA PRO A 119 13.20 -17.75 -8.97
C PRO A 119 14.67 -17.35 -8.80
N ARG A 120 15.16 -16.42 -9.64
CA ARG A 120 16.55 -15.96 -9.63
C ARG A 120 16.85 -15.07 -8.43
N ASP A 121 15.85 -14.40 -7.86
CA ASP A 121 16.07 -13.42 -6.80
C ASP A 121 15.64 -13.88 -5.40
N THR A 122 14.70 -14.81 -5.30
CA THR A 122 14.11 -15.25 -4.03
C THR A 122 14.75 -16.50 -3.44
N VAL A 123 15.25 -17.44 -4.26
CA VAL A 123 15.82 -18.70 -3.77
C VAL A 123 17.31 -18.78 -4.07
N GLY A 124 18.13 -18.80 -3.01
CA GLY A 124 19.57 -19.03 -3.10
C GLY A 124 19.88 -20.41 -3.67
N CYS A 125 20.95 -20.52 -4.46
CA CYS A 125 21.36 -21.79 -5.06
C CYS A 125 22.02 -22.70 -4.00
N PRO A 126 21.43 -23.87 -3.67
CA PRO A 126 21.99 -24.76 -2.66
C PRO A 126 23.38 -25.34 -3.02
N TRP A 127 23.73 -25.34 -4.32
CA TRP A 127 25.03 -25.79 -4.80
C TRP A 127 26.09 -24.69 -4.70
N TYR A 128 25.71 -23.44 -4.98
CA TYR A 128 26.61 -22.30 -4.83
C TYR A 128 26.90 -21.99 -3.37
N ASP A 129 25.91 -22.14 -2.48
CA ASP A 129 26.11 -22.02 -1.03
C ASP A 129 27.08 -23.08 -0.49
N ARG A 130 27.18 -24.25 -1.15
CA ARG A 130 28.19 -25.27 -0.85
C ARG A 130 29.55 -25.00 -1.50
N GLY A 131 29.70 -23.88 -2.22
CA GLY A 131 30.95 -23.38 -2.79
C GLY A 131 31.00 -23.41 -4.31
N PHE A 132 30.40 -24.39 -4.99
CA PHE A 132 30.48 -24.50 -6.44
C PHE A 132 29.16 -24.94 -7.07
N CYS A 133 28.70 -24.15 -8.05
CA CYS A 133 27.54 -24.49 -8.88
C CYS A 133 27.99 -24.88 -10.28
N ARG A 134 27.62 -26.09 -10.74
CA ARG A 134 27.91 -26.61 -12.09
C ARG A 134 27.39 -25.70 -13.22
N HIS A 135 26.31 -24.97 -12.97
CA HIS A 135 25.70 -24.07 -13.96
C HIS A 135 26.36 -22.68 -14.03
N GLY A 136 27.29 -22.38 -13.12
CA GLY A 136 28.04 -21.13 -13.10
C GLY A 136 27.13 -19.88 -13.11
N PRO A 137 27.47 -18.81 -13.83
CA PRO A 137 26.69 -17.56 -13.86
C PRO A 137 25.31 -17.68 -14.53
N ARG A 138 25.06 -18.79 -15.24
CA ARG A 138 23.78 -19.09 -15.90
C ARG A 138 22.83 -19.92 -15.02
N CYS A 139 23.12 -20.05 -13.72
CA CYS A 139 22.23 -20.75 -12.81
C CYS A 139 20.87 -20.04 -12.69
N LYS A 140 19.81 -20.84 -12.59
CA LYS A 140 18.43 -20.39 -12.35
C LYS A 140 18.24 -19.75 -10.96
N TYR A 141 19.05 -20.15 -9.99
CA TYR A 141 18.97 -19.72 -8.60
C TYR A 141 19.96 -18.59 -8.30
N LYS A 142 19.69 -17.80 -7.24
CA LYS A 142 20.55 -16.69 -6.83
C LYS A 142 21.91 -17.19 -6.35
N HIS A 143 22.99 -16.64 -6.89
CA HIS A 143 24.34 -16.87 -6.39
C HIS A 143 24.77 -15.67 -5.55
N THR A 144 24.72 -15.80 -4.22
CA THR A 144 25.22 -14.77 -3.30
C THR A 144 26.68 -15.05 -2.98
N ARG A 145 27.60 -14.25 -3.49
CA ARG A 145 29.03 -14.39 -3.20
C ARG A 145 29.31 -14.00 -1.75
N ARG A 146 29.83 -14.93 -0.95
CA ARG A 146 30.34 -14.64 0.39
C ARG A 146 31.75 -14.08 0.26
N VAL A 147 32.02 -12.95 0.92
CA VAL A 147 33.35 -12.35 0.99
C VAL A 147 33.94 -12.70 2.34
N MET A 148 34.97 -13.54 2.33
CA MET A 148 35.68 -13.92 3.54
C MET A 148 36.45 -12.72 4.11
N CYS A 149 36.42 -12.53 5.42
CA CYS A 149 37.26 -11.55 6.09
C CYS A 149 38.75 -11.90 5.91
N ALA A 150 39.53 -11.01 5.31
CA ALA A 150 40.97 -11.21 5.15
C ALA A 150 41.66 -11.41 6.52
N ASN A 151 41.29 -10.60 7.53
CA ASN A 151 41.85 -10.70 8.88
C ASN A 151 41.48 -12.00 9.59
N TYR A 152 40.34 -12.61 9.26
CA TYR A 152 39.97 -13.93 9.79
C TYR A 152 40.81 -15.03 9.14
N LEU A 153 41.04 -14.91 7.83
CA LEU A 153 41.89 -15.81 7.06
C LEU A 153 43.34 -15.84 7.57
N VAL A 154 43.86 -14.69 8.01
CA VAL A 154 45.20 -14.58 8.63
C VAL A 154 45.21 -14.79 10.15
N GLY A 155 44.06 -15.08 10.78
CA GLY A 155 43.96 -15.41 12.21
C GLY A 155 43.93 -14.22 13.19
N PHE A 156 43.84 -12.99 12.70
CA PHE A 156 43.85 -11.76 13.52
C PHE A 156 42.46 -11.12 13.72
N CYS A 157 41.38 -11.77 13.26
CA CYS A 157 40.04 -11.19 13.41
C CYS A 157 39.57 -11.24 14.87
N PRO A 158 39.26 -10.09 15.51
CA PRO A 158 38.82 -10.04 16.90
C PRO A 158 37.44 -10.69 17.11
N GLU A 159 36.63 -10.77 16.06
CA GLU A 159 35.29 -11.41 16.09
C GLU A 159 35.36 -12.93 15.87
N GLY A 160 36.51 -13.44 15.44
CA GLY A 160 36.72 -14.87 15.15
C GLY A 160 35.65 -15.44 14.20
N PRO A 161 35.08 -16.62 14.49
CA PRO A 161 34.11 -17.29 13.63
C PRO A 161 32.74 -16.59 13.57
N LYS A 162 32.51 -15.55 14.40
CA LYS A 162 31.28 -14.76 14.41
C LYS A 162 31.36 -13.51 13.52
N CYS A 163 32.45 -13.36 12.76
CA CYS A 163 32.62 -12.18 11.91
C CYS A 163 31.49 -12.04 10.90
N LYS A 164 31.05 -10.80 10.62
CA LYS A 164 30.03 -10.52 9.60
C LYS A 164 30.44 -10.96 8.19
N PHE A 165 31.75 -11.06 7.94
CA PHE A 165 32.35 -11.43 6.67
C PHE A 165 32.95 -12.84 6.77
N VAL A 166 32.08 -13.85 6.66
CA VAL A 166 32.42 -15.28 6.58
C VAL A 166 31.80 -15.85 5.31
#